data_AF-A0A249SN44-F1
#
_entry.id   AF-A0A249SN44-F1
#
_cell.length_a   1.000
_cell.length_b   1.000
_cell.length_c   1.000
_cell.angle_alpha   90.00
_cell.angle_beta   90.00
_cell.angle_gamma   90.00
#
_symmetry.space_group_name_H-M   'P 1'
#
loop_
_entity.id
_entity.type
_entity.pdbx_description
1 polymer ?
#
loop_
_entity_poly.entity_id
_entity_poly.type
_entity_poly.pdbx_seq_one_letter_code
_entity_poly.pdbx_strand_id
1 'polypeptide(L)' 'MENKTYDQLIAELKEETLKLSSSDISMEDAMKIFEENIKRIQLAKEKLTEYKGTISKVLEDNKIEEFN' A
#
# COMPACT_ATOMS: atom_id res chain seq x y z
N MET A 1 -9.73 -6.45 -0.86
CA MET A 1 -8.57 -5.55 -0.64
C MET A 1 -8.58 -4.33 -1.56
N GLU A 2 -9.24 -4.36 -2.72
CA GLU A 2 -9.14 -3.32 -3.78
C GLU A 2 -9.55 -1.89 -3.38
N ASN A 3 -10.32 -1.70 -2.31
CA ASN A 3 -10.80 -0.37 -1.89
C ASN A 3 -10.04 0.23 -0.70
N LYS A 4 -8.90 -0.35 -0.29
CA LYS A 4 -8.13 0.15 0.85
C LYS A 4 -7.21 1.29 0.42
N THR A 5 -7.08 2.29 1.30
CA THR A 5 -6.09 3.36 1.13
C THR A 5 -4.68 2.85 1.41
N TYR A 6 -3.67 3.63 1.01
CA TYR A 6 -2.28 3.35 1.35
C TYR A 6 -2.09 3.15 2.87
N ASP A 7 -2.61 4.07 3.68
CA ASP A 7 -2.43 4.02 5.13
C ASP A 7 -3.09 2.79 5.76
N GLN A 8 -4.27 2.40 5.27
CA GLN A 8 -4.96 1.18 5.72
C GLN A 8 -4.16 -0.08 5.39
N LEU A 9 -3.62 -0.16 4.16
CA LEU A 9 -2.77 -1.28 3.74
C LEU A 9 -1.51 -1.41 4.59
N ILE A 10 -0.87 -0.28 4.93
CA ILE A 10 0.34 -0.26 5.76
C ILE A 10 0.03 -0.56 7.23
N ALA A 11 -1.09 -0.07 7.77
CA ALA A 11 -1.51 -0.39 9.13
C ALA A 11 -1.73 -1.91 9.30
N GLU A 12 -2.47 -2.52 8.38
CA GLU A 12 -2.71 -3.97 8.40
C GLU A 12 -1.43 -4.77 8.17
N LEU A 13 -0.56 -4.34 7.25
CA LEU A 13 0.75 -4.97 7.04
C LEU A 13 1.54 -5.03 8.35
N LYS A 14 1.60 -3.92 9.09
CA LYS A 14 2.31 -3.85 10.37
C LYS A 14 1.68 -4.77 11.41
N GLU A 15 0.36 -4.75 11.54
CA GLU A 15 -0.36 -5.61 12.49
C GLU A 15 -0.14 -7.10 12.20
N GLU A 16 -0.31 -7.53 10.96
CA GLU A 16 -0.12 -8.92 10.55
C GLU A 16 1.35 -9.36 10.68
N THR A 17 2.30 -8.47 10.42
CA THR A 17 3.74 -8.80 10.56
C THR A 17 4.12 -9.08 12.01
N LEU A 18 3.47 -8.44 13.00
CA LEU A 18 3.71 -8.75 14.42
C LEU A 18 3.33 -10.20 14.75
N LYS A 19 2.31 -10.76 14.10
CA LYS A 19 1.88 -12.15 14.31
C LYS A 19 2.94 -13.17 13.88
N LEU A 20 3.78 -12.84 12.88
CA LEU A 20 4.90 -13.68 12.45
C LEU A 20 6.00 -13.83 13.51
N SER A 21 6.07 -12.90 14.46
CA SER A 21 7.03 -12.96 15.58
C SER A 21 6.47 -13.66 16.82
N SER A 22 5.22 -14.11 16.80
CA SER A 22 4.58 -14.82 17.90
C SER A 22 5.07 -16.27 18.00
N SER A 23 5.20 -16.79 19.22
CA SER A 23 5.52 -18.20 19.48
C SER A 23 4.38 -19.16 19.13
N ASP A 24 3.18 -18.64 18.91
CA ASP A 24 1.94 -19.43 18.87
C ASP A 24 1.39 -19.62 17.45
N ILE A 25 2.15 -19.22 16.42
CA ILE A 25 1.73 -19.33 15.02
C ILE A 25 2.26 -20.62 14.36
N SER A 26 1.40 -21.30 13.60
CA SER A 26 1.83 -22.43 12.79
C SER A 26 2.67 -21.98 11.59
N MET A 27 3.54 -22.86 11.07
CA MET A 27 4.31 -22.55 9.86
C MET A 27 3.41 -22.27 8.65
N GLU A 28 2.30 -23.00 8.52
CA GLU A 28 1.34 -22.79 7.42
C GLU A 28 0.70 -21.40 7.51
N ASP A 29 0.26 -20.99 8.70
CA ASP A 29 -0.35 -19.68 8.90
C ASP A 29 0.68 -18.56 8.73
N ALA A 30 1.92 -18.77 9.18
CA ALA A 30 3.01 -17.83 8.95
C ALA A 30 3.27 -17.62 7.46
N MET A 31 3.26 -18.68 6.65
CA MET A 31 3.41 -18.59 5.20
C MET A 31 2.22 -17.86 4.55
N LYS A 32 0.98 -18.12 4.99
CA LYS A 32 -0.21 -17.40 4.50
C LYS A 32 -0.11 -15.90 4.79
N ILE A 33 0.22 -15.53 6.03
CA ILE A 33 0.40 -14.14 6.43
C ILE A 33 1.50 -13.48 5.59
N PHE A 34 2.61 -14.17 5.38
CA PHE A 34 3.70 -13.66 4.54
C PHE A 34 3.24 -13.38 3.11
N GLU A 35 2.59 -14.33 2.45
CA GLU A 35 2.09 -14.16 1.08
C GLU A 35 1.07 -13.02 0.96
N GLU A 36 0.15 -12.90 1.91
CA GLU A 36 -0.81 -11.80 1.93
C GLU A 36 -0.12 -10.45 2.14
N ASN A 37 0.90 -10.40 3.00
CA ASN A 37 1.68 -9.19 3.25
C ASN A 37 2.44 -8.73 2.00
N ILE A 38 2.96 -9.66 1.19
CA ILE A 38 3.54 -9.32 -0.12
C ILE A 38 2.49 -8.67 -1.03
N LYS A 39 1.28 -9.23 -1.09
CA LYS A 39 0.17 -8.64 -1.88
C LYS A 39 -0.20 -7.25 -1.37
N ARG A 40 -0.27 -7.04 -0.04
CA ARG A 40 -0.52 -5.72 0.58
C ARG A 40 0.56 -4.70 0.19
N ILE A 41 1.84 -5.08 0.23
CA ILE A 41 2.96 -4.22 -0.18
C ILE A 41 2.83 -3.81 -1.64
N GLN A 42 2.46 -4.75 -2.52
CA GLN A 42 2.32 -4.46 -3.94
C GLN A 42 1.19 -3.45 -4.20
N LEU A 43 0.02 -3.66 -3.60
CA LEU A 43 -1.10 -2.72 -3.67
C LEU A 43 -0.74 -1.34 -3.09
N ALA A 44 0.00 -1.29 -1.99
CA ALA A 44 0.43 -0.03 -1.40
C ALA A 44 1.37 0.76 -2.34
N LYS A 45 2.28 0.06 -3.05
CA LYS A 45 3.14 0.68 -4.08
C LYS A 45 2.33 1.22 -5.26
N GLU A 46 1.30 0.49 -5.68
CA GLU A 46 0.38 0.94 -6.74
C GLU A 46 -0.35 2.22 -6.30
N LYS A 47 -0.86 2.28 -5.06
CA LYS A 47 -1.51 3.49 -4.53
C LYS A 47 -0.59 4.70 -4.47
N LEU A 48 0.66 4.55 -4.05
CA LEU A 48 1.62 5.65 -4.11
C LEU A 48 1.91 6.11 -5.55
N THR A 49 1.93 5.17 -6.49
CA THR A 49 2.11 5.48 -7.91
C THR A 49 0.92 6.26 -8.48
N GLU A 50 -0.30 5.86 -8.12
CA GLU A 50 -1.53 6.60 -8.44
C GLU A 50 -1.46 8.03 -7.90
N TYR A 51 -1.12 8.20 -6.61
CA TYR A 51 -1.02 9.53 -5.99
C TYR A 51 0.02 10.42 -6.66
N LYS A 52 1.18 9.86 -7.02
CA LYS A 52 2.20 10.57 -7.79
C LYS A 52 1.65 11.03 -9.13
N GLY A 53 0.93 10.17 -9.85
CA GLY A 53 0.28 10.51 -11.12
C GLY A 53 -0.72 11.65 -10.97
N THR A 54 -1.55 11.63 -9.92
CA THR A 54 -2.49 12.71 -9.62
C THR A 54 -1.77 14.03 -9.35
N ILE A 55 -0.71 14.03 -8.53
CA ILE A 55 0.08 15.24 -8.22
C ILE A 55 0.73 15.79 -9.50
N SER A 56 1.34 14.93 -10.31
CA SER A 56 1.95 15.35 -11.58
C SER A 56 0.95 16.03 -12.50
N LYS A 57 -0.25 15.46 -12.64
CA LYS A 57 -1.32 16.04 -13.46
C LYS A 57 -1.74 17.42 -12.95
N VAL A 58 -1.96 17.56 -11.65
CA VAL A 58 -2.31 18.86 -11.03
C VAL A 58 -1.22 19.91 -11.29
N LEU A 59 0.06 19.52 -11.21
CA LEU A 59 1.17 20.42 -11.50
C LEU A 59 1.28 20.80 -12.98
N GLU A 60 0.94 19.90 -13.90
CA GLU A 60 0.87 20.18 -15.34
C GLU A 60 -0.30 21.12 -15.64
N ASP A 61 -1.49 20.84 -15.12
CA ASP A 61 -2.70 21.65 -15.31
C ASP A 61 -2.48 23.08 -14.78
N ASN A 62 -1.89 23.25 -13.59
CA ASN A 62 -1.56 24.57 -13.03
C ASN A 62 -0.52 25.36 -13.86
N LYS A 63 0.38 24.68 -14.57
CA LYS A 63 1.35 25.35 -15.47
C LYS A 63 0.72 25.81 -16.78
N ILE A 64 -0.35 25.16 -17.21
CA ILE A 64 -1.11 25.55 -18.41
C ILE A 64 -1.91 26.84 -18.13
N GLU A 65 -2.34 27.07 -16.89
CA GLU A 65 -3.08 28.29 -16.51
C GLU A 65 -2.23 29.58 -16.49
N GLU A 66 -0.90 29.52 -16.51
CA GLU A 66 -0.01 30.71 -16.47
C GLU A 66 0.29 31.37 -17.84
N PHE A 67 -0.38 30.98 -18.93
CA PHE A 67 -0.22 31.64 -20.22
C PHE A 67 -1.57 31.96 -20.88
N ASN A 68 -2.19 33.07 -20.47
CA ASN A 68 -3.06 33.90 -21.31
C ASN A 68 -3.13 35.34 -20.78
#